data_AF-I2F4W8-F1
#
_entry.id   AF-I2F4W8-F1
#
_cell.length_a   1.000
_cell.length_b   1.000
_cell.length_c   1.000
_cell.angle_alpha   90.00
_cell.angle_beta   90.00
_cell.angle_gamma   90.00
#
_symmetry.space_group_name_H-M   'P 1'
#
loop_
_entity.id
_entity.type
_entity.pdbx_description
1 polymer ?
#
loop_
_entity_poly.entity_id
_entity_poly.type
_entity_poly.pdbx_seq_one_letter_code
_entity_poly.pdbx_strand_id
1 'polypeptide(L)'
;MRSLAVALFILAPLIMLSGSVALVLSGGGAKGGYEIGAWKALIDLGVDLGGVYGTSVGSLNAAAVAQGDFDKALDVWRNISEESVMKPTEAQRKLIEAYGGGSDWSLGELYQGAVDVINEGIDVTPLKELLSSLISEEAVRNSSMDFGLVTFDLTDVRPEMLFIEDIPQGSLVDYLMASANFPGFRTVVIDGKAFVDGGIYSNQPVEMALERGFREIILVDIGRTALRDRIGKFQAYLSGAKLTHIRPRVMYGSTLDFDSQKAILQIEAGYLDTLAAFGLTKGKYTYIFENRDVFKMMFDSLSPEEKNEAMKIVNDSREWEDPESFYSELLSSLERIYESEDPMIDVVDELASMLEVPALELYSVEEILQALRGAYLNKGFLDEEVSPGHLRKMLSFFIFLCEKAEIPEPPAQFQLFKSSFMTLRGVEE
;
A
#
# COMPACT_ATOMS: atom_id res chain seq x y z
N MET A 1 -60.27 19.55 22.10
CA MET A 1 -59.36 20.33 21.25
C MET A 1 -57.95 20.06 21.71
N ARG A 2 -57.27 19.14 21.02
CA ARG A 2 -55.84 18.86 21.17
C ARG A 2 -55.14 19.55 20.00
N SER A 3 -54.17 20.41 20.28
CA SER A 3 -53.25 20.96 19.27
C SER A 3 -51.91 21.18 19.96
N LEU A 4 -50.96 20.27 19.74
CA LEU A 4 -49.91 20.36 18.72
C LEU A 4 -48.76 21.27 19.20
N ALA A 5 -47.82 20.68 19.96
CA ALA A 5 -46.46 21.18 20.03
C ALA A 5 -45.65 20.31 19.06
N VAL A 6 -45.28 20.92 17.93
CA VAL A 6 -44.53 20.32 16.84
C VAL A 6 -43.09 20.11 17.32
N ALA A 7 -42.70 18.85 17.47
CA ALA A 7 -41.29 18.47 17.49
C ALA A 7 -40.78 18.53 16.04
N LEU A 8 -40.00 19.56 15.72
CA LEU A 8 -39.21 19.59 14.49
C LEU A 8 -38.07 18.56 14.66
N PHE A 9 -38.32 17.32 14.23
CA PHE A 9 -37.22 16.41 13.92
C PHE A 9 -36.62 16.90 12.60
N ILE A 10 -35.39 17.40 12.67
CA ILE A 10 -34.54 17.56 11.49
C ILE A 10 -34.32 16.15 10.96
N LEU A 11 -35.04 15.79 9.89
CA LEU A 11 -34.67 14.68 9.03
C LEU A 11 -33.34 15.07 8.37
N ALA A 12 -32.22 14.72 9.00
CA ALA A 12 -31.03 14.44 8.23
C ALA A 12 -31.37 13.23 7.33
N PRO A 13 -31.04 13.25 6.03
CA PRO A 13 -31.19 12.06 5.23
C PRO A 13 -30.29 10.99 5.86
N LEU A 14 -30.91 9.96 6.43
CA LEU A 14 -30.22 8.75 6.82
C LEU A 14 -29.84 8.05 5.51
N ILE A 15 -28.75 8.48 4.89
CA ILE A 15 -28.13 7.74 3.81
C ILE A 15 -27.68 6.44 4.47
N MET A 16 -28.39 5.35 4.18
CA MET A 16 -27.93 4.01 4.50
C MET A 16 -26.71 3.74 3.61
N LEU A 17 -25.53 4.10 4.10
CA LEU A 17 -24.28 3.61 3.54
C LEU A 17 -24.24 2.10 3.82
N SER A 18 -24.18 1.29 2.77
CA SER A 18 -23.89 -0.13 2.91
C SER A 18 -22.38 -0.30 3.03
N GLY A 19 -21.91 -1.12 3.95
CA GLY A 19 -20.47 -1.34 4.20
C GLY A 19 -20.01 -0.74 5.52
N SER A 20 -19.21 -1.50 6.28
CA SER A 20 -18.77 -1.11 7.64
C SER A 20 -17.43 -0.38 7.66
N VAL A 21 -16.72 -0.36 6.52
CA VAL A 21 -15.32 0.09 6.44
C VAL A 21 -15.21 1.31 5.51
N ALA A 22 -14.45 2.32 5.94
CA ALA A 22 -14.02 3.41 5.08
C ALA A 22 -12.60 3.18 4.55
N LEU A 23 -12.38 3.44 3.28
CA LEU A 23 -11.07 3.51 2.64
C LEU A 23 -10.61 4.97 2.52
N VAL A 24 -9.41 5.27 2.99
CA VAL A 24 -8.80 6.59 2.88
C VAL A 24 -7.54 6.46 2.02
N LEU A 25 -7.49 7.21 0.92
CA LEU A 25 -6.42 7.20 -0.06
C LEU A 25 -5.66 8.53 -0.03
N SER A 26 -4.37 8.48 0.30
CA SER A 26 -3.58 9.68 0.48
C SER A 26 -3.11 10.31 -0.84
N GLY A 27 -2.72 11.59 -0.82
CA GLY A 27 -2.01 12.17 -1.96
C GLY A 27 -0.57 11.67 -2.09
N GLY A 28 -0.10 11.50 -3.32
CA GLY A 28 1.26 11.01 -3.62
C GLY A 28 1.71 11.14 -5.08
N GLY A 29 0.89 11.75 -5.96
CA GLY A 29 1.18 11.93 -7.38
C GLY A 29 1.35 10.61 -8.12
N ALA A 30 2.46 10.45 -8.87
CA ALA A 30 2.77 9.25 -9.67
C ALA A 30 2.93 7.95 -8.87
N LYS A 31 2.78 7.98 -7.54
CA LYS A 31 2.81 6.82 -6.64
C LYS A 31 1.46 6.13 -6.45
N GLY A 32 0.41 6.65 -7.08
CA GLY A 32 -0.97 6.14 -6.94
C GLY A 32 -1.19 4.71 -7.42
N GLY A 33 -0.27 4.10 -8.17
CA GLY A 33 -0.36 2.68 -8.53
C GLY A 33 -0.40 1.78 -7.30
N TYR A 34 0.24 2.18 -6.20
CA TYR A 34 0.21 1.47 -4.93
C TYR A 34 -1.21 1.33 -4.36
N GLU A 35 -2.04 2.35 -4.53
CA GLU A 35 -3.43 2.32 -4.05
C GLU A 35 -4.28 1.33 -4.85
N ILE A 36 -3.98 1.11 -6.13
CA ILE A 36 -4.66 0.09 -6.94
C ILE A 36 -4.30 -1.33 -6.48
N GLY A 37 -3.01 -1.56 -6.17
CA GLY A 37 -2.56 -2.80 -5.55
C GLY A 37 -3.28 -3.09 -4.24
N ALA A 38 -3.35 -2.07 -3.38
CA ALA A 38 -4.07 -2.16 -2.12
C ALA A 38 -5.56 -2.44 -2.34
N TRP A 39 -6.21 -1.74 -3.28
CA TRP A 39 -7.61 -1.98 -3.63
C TRP A 39 -7.85 -3.42 -4.09
N LYS A 40 -6.97 -3.99 -4.92
CA LYS A 40 -7.07 -5.39 -5.34
C LYS A 40 -7.01 -6.36 -4.14
N ALA A 41 -6.08 -6.13 -3.22
CA ALA A 41 -5.98 -6.96 -2.02
C ALA A 41 -7.23 -6.84 -1.14
N LEU A 42 -7.82 -5.64 -1.00
CA LEU A 42 -9.07 -5.45 -0.26
C LEU A 42 -10.26 -6.18 -0.90
N ILE A 43 -10.32 -6.22 -2.24
CA ILE A 43 -11.31 -7.02 -2.98
C ILE A 43 -11.14 -8.51 -2.64
N ASP A 44 -9.91 -9.03 -2.70
CA ASP A 44 -9.63 -10.45 -2.43
C ASP A 44 -9.88 -10.85 -0.98
N LEU A 45 -9.65 -9.92 -0.05
CA LEU A 45 -9.96 -10.05 1.37
C LEU A 45 -11.47 -9.99 1.65
N GLY A 46 -12.29 -9.62 0.66
CA GLY A 46 -13.73 -9.47 0.81
C GLY A 46 -14.12 -8.31 1.73
N VAL A 47 -13.33 -7.24 1.75
CA VAL A 47 -13.62 -6.06 2.57
C VAL A 47 -14.82 -5.30 1.99
N ASP A 48 -15.86 -5.16 2.80
CA ASP A 48 -17.10 -4.44 2.44
C ASP A 48 -16.95 -2.93 2.70
N LEU A 49 -16.49 -2.21 1.67
CA LEU A 49 -16.29 -0.76 1.71
C LEU A 49 -17.62 -0.03 1.63
N GLY A 50 -17.87 0.85 2.61
CA GLY A 50 -19.04 1.74 2.62
C GLY A 50 -18.73 3.21 2.39
N GLY A 51 -17.46 3.59 2.35
CA GLY A 51 -17.04 4.95 2.02
C GLY A 51 -15.60 4.98 1.50
N VAL A 52 -15.32 5.90 0.59
CA VAL A 52 -13.97 6.13 0.08
C VAL A 52 -13.67 7.62 -0.01
N TYR A 53 -12.53 8.03 0.55
CA TYR A 53 -12.13 9.43 0.67
C TYR A 53 -10.70 9.60 0.21
N GLY A 54 -10.40 10.65 -0.54
CA GLY A 54 -9.04 10.84 -1.00
C GLY A 54 -8.61 12.27 -1.27
N THR A 55 -7.29 12.44 -1.33
CA THR A 55 -6.64 13.72 -1.63
C THR A 55 -5.73 13.55 -2.83
N SER A 56 -5.71 14.51 -3.77
CA SER A 56 -4.83 14.46 -4.94
C SER A 56 -5.06 13.20 -5.77
N VAL A 57 -4.01 12.47 -6.14
CA VAL A 57 -4.12 11.15 -6.78
C VAL A 57 -5.06 10.19 -6.03
N GLY A 58 -5.07 10.24 -4.70
CA GLY A 58 -5.97 9.45 -3.88
C GLY A 58 -7.44 9.79 -4.12
N SER A 59 -7.77 11.04 -4.46
CA SER A 59 -9.14 11.41 -4.86
C SER A 59 -9.53 10.83 -6.22
N LEU A 60 -8.57 10.75 -7.16
CA LEU A 60 -8.77 10.16 -8.49
C LEU A 60 -9.04 8.66 -8.36
N ASN A 61 -8.22 7.97 -7.58
CA ASN A 61 -8.39 6.56 -7.27
C ASN A 61 -9.65 6.32 -6.42
N ALA A 62 -10.00 7.22 -5.49
CA ALA A 62 -11.25 7.13 -4.73
C ALA A 62 -12.48 7.17 -5.64
N ALA A 63 -12.47 8.01 -6.67
CA ALA A 63 -13.55 8.03 -7.65
C ALA A 63 -13.61 6.72 -8.46
N ALA A 64 -12.45 6.14 -8.80
CA ALA A 64 -12.36 4.83 -9.45
C ALA A 64 -12.90 3.69 -8.55
N VAL A 65 -12.59 3.72 -7.25
CA VAL A 65 -13.13 2.76 -6.27
C VAL A 65 -14.65 2.92 -6.13
N ALA A 66 -15.14 4.15 -5.98
CA ALA A 66 -16.56 4.43 -5.81
C ALA A 66 -17.39 3.95 -7.01
N GLN A 67 -16.88 4.08 -8.25
CA GLN A 67 -17.57 3.54 -9.43
C GLN A 67 -17.43 2.01 -9.59
N GLY A 68 -16.46 1.37 -8.92
CA GLY A 68 -16.32 -0.09 -8.88
C GLY A 68 -15.66 -0.74 -10.11
N ASP A 69 -14.98 0.02 -10.97
CA ASP A 69 -14.35 -0.50 -12.19
C ASP A 69 -12.83 -0.68 -11.98
N PHE A 70 -12.46 -1.81 -11.37
CA PHE A 70 -11.07 -2.14 -11.03
C PHE A 70 -10.18 -2.32 -12.26
N ASP A 71 -10.64 -3.08 -13.25
CA ASP A 71 -9.85 -3.40 -14.43
C ASP A 71 -9.47 -2.14 -15.21
N LYS A 72 -10.42 -1.20 -15.35
CA LYS A 72 -10.17 0.09 -15.99
C LYS A 72 -9.15 0.93 -15.22
N ALA A 73 -9.18 0.92 -13.89
CA ALA A 73 -8.19 1.62 -13.08
C ALA A 73 -6.80 0.96 -13.19
N LEU A 74 -6.74 -0.37 -13.16
CA LEU A 74 -5.51 -1.13 -13.33
C LEU A 74 -4.85 -0.86 -14.69
N ASP A 75 -5.63 -0.86 -15.76
CA ASP A 75 -5.13 -0.60 -17.12
C ASP A 75 -4.54 0.81 -17.26
N VAL A 76 -5.13 1.81 -16.60
CA VAL A 76 -4.60 3.18 -16.60
C VAL A 76 -3.24 3.23 -15.94
N TRP A 77 -3.11 2.64 -14.75
CA TRP A 77 -1.84 2.66 -14.01
C TRP A 77 -0.74 1.82 -14.68
N ARG A 78 -1.10 0.72 -15.35
CA ARG A 78 -0.15 -0.07 -16.16
C ARG A 78 0.38 0.67 -17.38
N ASN A 79 -0.39 1.59 -17.92
CA ASN A 79 -0.04 2.33 -19.13
C ASN A 79 0.27 3.80 -18.85
N ILE A 80 0.44 4.17 -17.58
CA ILE A 80 0.69 5.56 -17.19
C ILE A 80 2.03 6.04 -17.75
N SER A 81 2.04 7.28 -18.21
CA SER A 81 3.22 7.96 -18.74
C SER A 81 3.13 9.46 -18.48
N GLU A 82 4.27 10.16 -18.55
CA GLU A 82 4.29 11.64 -18.51
C GLU A 82 3.26 12.22 -19.49
N GLU A 83 3.24 11.74 -20.74
CA GLU A 83 2.37 12.28 -21.80
C GLU A 83 0.87 12.06 -21.55
N SER A 84 0.51 10.99 -20.83
CA SER A 84 -0.87 10.71 -20.45
C SER A 84 -1.39 11.65 -19.35
N VAL A 85 -0.49 12.32 -18.62
CA VAL A 85 -0.84 13.17 -17.48
C VAL A 85 -0.57 14.65 -17.78
N MET A 86 0.62 14.97 -18.29
CA MET A 86 1.12 16.33 -18.41
C MET A 86 1.97 16.57 -19.67
N LYS A 87 2.09 17.84 -20.07
CA LYS A 87 2.91 18.30 -21.19
C LYS A 87 3.92 19.37 -20.73
N PRO A 88 4.98 18.99 -20.00
CA PRO A 88 5.98 19.94 -19.57
C PRO A 88 6.80 20.45 -20.76
N THR A 89 7.13 21.74 -20.72
CA THR A 89 8.16 22.32 -21.61
C THR A 89 9.54 21.79 -21.22
N GLU A 90 10.51 21.91 -22.13
CA GLU A 90 11.89 21.51 -21.86
C GLU A 90 12.50 22.21 -20.64
N ALA A 91 12.13 23.47 -20.38
CA ALA A 91 12.55 24.20 -19.19
C ALA A 91 11.91 23.61 -17.92
N GLN A 92 10.62 23.28 -17.97
CA GLN A 92 9.92 22.65 -16.85
C GLN A 92 10.45 21.25 -16.55
N ARG A 93 10.79 20.43 -17.57
CA ARG A 93 11.42 19.12 -17.35
C ARG A 93 12.73 19.22 -16.60
N LYS A 94 13.60 20.16 -16.98
CA LYS A 94 14.87 20.39 -16.28
C LYS A 94 14.68 20.79 -14.81
N LEU A 95 13.62 21.53 -14.50
CA LEU A 95 13.26 21.85 -13.12
C LEU A 95 12.77 20.59 -12.38
N ILE A 96 11.88 19.81 -12.99
CA ILE A 96 11.40 18.54 -12.42
C ILE A 96 12.58 17.60 -12.13
N GLU A 97 13.55 17.47 -13.04
CA GLU A 97 14.74 16.65 -12.86
C GLU A 97 15.67 17.20 -11.77
N ALA A 98 15.93 18.52 -11.77
CA ALA A 98 16.82 19.17 -10.82
C ALA A 98 16.30 19.11 -9.38
N TYR A 99 14.97 19.11 -9.19
CA TYR A 99 14.33 19.11 -7.88
C TYR A 99 13.70 17.75 -7.50
N GLY A 100 13.43 16.85 -8.44
CA GLY A 100 12.68 15.59 -8.25
C GLY A 100 13.52 14.30 -8.13
N GLY A 101 14.85 14.41 -8.15
CA GLY A 101 15.75 13.27 -8.31
C GLY A 101 16.15 12.46 -7.05
N GLY A 102 15.65 12.75 -5.84
CA GLY A 102 16.12 11.97 -4.67
C GLY A 102 15.31 12.03 -3.37
N SER A 103 14.32 12.91 -3.25
CA SER A 103 13.45 12.99 -2.08
C SER A 103 12.17 13.74 -2.43
N ASP A 104 11.06 13.45 -1.74
CA ASP A 104 9.85 14.26 -1.91
C ASP A 104 10.16 15.76 -1.62
N TRP A 105 9.42 16.72 -2.18
CA TRP A 105 9.69 18.18 -2.04
C TRP A 105 9.12 18.78 -0.75
N SER A 106 9.89 19.57 0.02
CA SER A 106 9.32 20.41 1.09
C SER A 106 8.31 21.42 0.54
N LEU A 107 7.37 21.88 1.38
CA LEU A 107 6.42 22.93 0.98
C LEU A 107 7.15 24.18 0.45
N GLY A 108 8.28 24.57 1.06
CA GLY A 108 9.08 25.71 0.60
C GLY A 108 9.70 25.51 -0.78
N GLU A 109 10.18 24.30 -1.09
CA GLU A 109 10.73 23.95 -2.40
C GLU A 109 9.65 23.81 -3.48
N LEU A 110 8.47 23.31 -3.11
CA LEU A 110 7.25 23.36 -3.95
C LEU A 110 6.91 24.79 -4.32
N TYR A 111 6.91 25.70 -3.35
CA TYR A 111 6.59 27.11 -3.58
C TYR A 111 7.67 27.81 -4.42
N GLN A 112 8.95 27.58 -4.16
CA GLN A 112 10.04 28.21 -4.91
C GLN A 112 10.13 27.65 -6.34
N GLY A 113 10.02 26.32 -6.49
CA GLY A 113 9.93 25.65 -7.79
C GLY A 113 8.69 26.05 -8.58
N ALA A 114 7.53 26.24 -7.93
CA ALA A 114 6.31 26.75 -8.58
C ALA A 114 6.42 28.23 -8.99
N VAL A 115 7.21 29.04 -8.29
CA VAL A 115 7.53 30.42 -8.69
C VAL A 115 8.51 30.43 -9.89
N ASP A 116 9.43 29.46 -9.95
CA ASP A 116 10.40 29.30 -11.03
C ASP A 116 9.78 28.62 -12.28
N VAL A 117 8.74 27.79 -12.09
CA VAL A 117 7.85 27.27 -13.14
C VAL A 117 6.94 28.42 -13.60
N ILE A 118 7.48 29.23 -14.51
CA ILE A 118 6.87 30.21 -15.43
C ILE A 118 5.36 30.41 -15.26
N ASN A 119 4.93 31.67 -15.11
CA ASN A 119 3.57 32.28 -15.09
C ASN A 119 2.32 31.49 -15.62
N GLU A 120 2.46 30.45 -16.43
CA GLU A 120 1.39 29.66 -17.06
C GLU A 120 1.21 28.23 -16.48
N GLY A 121 2.16 27.70 -15.69
CA GLY A 121 2.12 26.34 -15.12
C GLY A 121 2.32 25.20 -16.13
N ILE A 122 2.48 23.96 -15.66
CA ILE A 122 2.52 22.76 -16.52
C ILE A 122 1.12 22.45 -17.04
N ASP A 123 1.00 22.17 -18.35
CA ASP A 123 -0.27 21.81 -18.97
C ASP A 123 -0.67 20.37 -18.61
N VAL A 124 -1.81 20.24 -17.92
CA VAL A 124 -2.41 18.97 -17.47
C VAL A 124 -3.70 18.63 -18.20
N THR A 125 -3.90 19.20 -19.39
CA THR A 125 -5.02 18.83 -20.27
C THR A 125 -5.12 17.31 -20.52
N PRO A 126 -4.01 16.56 -20.72
CA PRO A 126 -4.10 15.09 -20.87
C PRO A 126 -4.76 14.39 -19.68
N LEU A 127 -4.41 14.77 -18.45
CA LEU A 127 -5.05 14.23 -17.25
C LEU A 127 -6.55 14.50 -17.23
N LYS A 128 -6.99 15.72 -17.61
CA LYS A 128 -8.41 16.05 -17.66
C LYS A 128 -9.16 15.21 -18.70
N GLU A 129 -8.58 15.02 -19.89
CA GLU A 129 -9.14 14.19 -20.95
C GLU A 129 -9.23 12.73 -20.52
N LEU A 130 -8.17 12.23 -19.88
CA LEU A 130 -8.12 10.89 -19.29
C LEU A 130 -9.25 10.71 -18.28
N LEU A 131 -9.33 11.56 -17.25
CA LEU A 131 -10.38 11.48 -16.23
C LEU A 131 -11.79 11.58 -16.81
N SER A 132 -12.01 12.46 -17.79
CA SER A 132 -13.31 12.60 -18.47
C SER A 132 -13.74 11.33 -19.22
N SER A 133 -12.78 10.53 -19.69
CA SER A 133 -13.05 9.24 -20.34
C SER A 133 -13.19 8.08 -19.34
N LEU A 134 -12.54 8.22 -18.18
CA LEU A 134 -12.45 7.15 -17.19
C LEU A 134 -13.59 7.17 -16.18
N ILE A 135 -13.90 8.35 -15.63
CA ILE A 135 -14.79 8.53 -14.49
C ILE A 135 -16.22 8.78 -14.97
N SER A 136 -17.14 7.92 -14.53
CA SER A 136 -18.57 8.15 -14.68
C SER A 136 -19.12 8.83 -13.43
N GLU A 137 -19.44 10.12 -13.51
CA GLU A 137 -20.05 10.85 -12.39
C GLU A 137 -21.38 10.22 -11.96
N GLU A 138 -22.17 9.71 -12.91
CA GLU A 138 -23.39 8.97 -12.60
C GLU A 138 -23.11 7.71 -11.77
N ALA A 139 -22.07 6.94 -12.12
CA ALA A 139 -21.71 5.75 -11.37
C ALA A 139 -21.22 6.08 -9.96
N VAL A 140 -20.39 7.13 -9.79
CA VAL A 140 -19.93 7.58 -8.47
C VAL A 140 -21.11 8.06 -7.61
N ARG A 141 -22.05 8.84 -8.18
CA ARG A 141 -23.23 9.34 -7.46
C ARG A 141 -24.24 8.25 -7.09
N ASN A 142 -24.34 7.21 -7.91
CA ASN A 142 -25.23 6.06 -7.65
C ASN A 142 -24.53 4.93 -6.90
N SER A 143 -23.28 5.11 -6.50
CA SER A 143 -22.54 4.14 -5.72
C SER A 143 -23.21 3.92 -4.37
N SER A 144 -23.08 2.71 -3.85
CA SER A 144 -23.46 2.40 -2.47
C SER A 144 -22.41 2.86 -1.46
N MET A 145 -21.22 3.24 -1.94
CA MET A 145 -20.16 3.85 -1.15
C MET A 145 -20.35 5.35 -1.06
N ASP A 146 -20.10 5.92 0.11
CA ASP A 146 -19.88 7.36 0.22
C ASP A 146 -18.60 7.77 -0.50
N PHE A 147 -18.56 8.99 -1.01
CA PHE A 147 -17.39 9.54 -1.68
C PHE A 147 -17.08 10.94 -1.17
N GLY A 148 -15.79 11.24 -1.01
CA GLY A 148 -15.34 12.60 -0.78
C GLY A 148 -13.90 12.87 -1.21
N LEU A 149 -13.61 14.15 -1.44
CA LEU A 149 -12.29 14.62 -1.82
C LEU A 149 -11.87 15.87 -1.03
N VAL A 150 -10.56 16.12 -1.01
CA VAL A 150 -10.00 17.35 -0.42
C VAL A 150 -9.34 18.21 -1.50
N THR A 151 -9.67 19.50 -1.51
CA THR A 151 -8.95 20.53 -2.26
C THR A 151 -8.76 21.77 -1.39
N PHE A 152 -8.03 22.76 -1.86
CA PHE A 152 -7.84 24.03 -1.16
C PHE A 152 -8.23 25.20 -2.07
N ASP A 153 -9.19 25.99 -1.62
CA ASP A 153 -9.63 27.22 -2.29
C ASP A 153 -8.62 28.35 -2.00
N LEU A 154 -7.88 28.77 -3.03
CA LEU A 154 -6.90 29.86 -2.96
C LEU A 154 -7.56 31.24 -2.97
N THR A 155 -8.78 31.36 -3.46
CA THR A 155 -9.52 32.63 -3.50
C THR A 155 -10.02 33.01 -2.11
N ASP A 156 -10.64 32.06 -1.42
CA ASP A 156 -11.14 32.24 -0.04
C ASP A 156 -10.12 31.83 1.03
N VAL A 157 -8.99 31.24 0.61
CA VAL A 157 -7.88 30.79 1.47
C VAL A 157 -8.36 29.81 2.54
N ARG A 158 -9.07 28.75 2.11
CA ARG A 158 -9.62 27.74 3.02
C ARG A 158 -9.59 26.34 2.41
N PRO A 159 -9.46 25.30 3.24
CA PRO A 159 -9.63 23.93 2.77
C PRO A 159 -11.09 23.65 2.44
N GLU A 160 -11.31 22.82 1.42
CA GLU A 160 -12.61 22.31 1.01
C GLU A 160 -12.55 20.78 1.07
N MET A 161 -13.23 20.21 2.06
CA MET A 161 -13.47 18.76 2.17
C MET A 161 -14.89 18.52 1.66
N LEU A 162 -15.01 18.06 0.43
CA LEU A 162 -16.26 18.00 -0.31
C LEU A 162 -16.71 16.55 -0.40
N PHE A 163 -17.92 16.26 0.05
CA PHE A 163 -18.58 15.00 -0.26
C PHE A 163 -19.26 15.07 -1.62
N ILE A 164 -19.69 13.92 -2.15
CA ILE A 164 -20.31 13.85 -3.48
C ILE A 164 -21.55 14.76 -3.61
N GLU A 165 -22.32 14.97 -2.54
CA GLU A 165 -23.48 15.88 -2.53
C GLU A 165 -23.11 17.36 -2.52
N ASP A 166 -21.89 17.72 -2.13
CA ASP A 166 -21.40 19.10 -2.14
C ASP A 166 -20.88 19.52 -3.53
N ILE A 167 -20.58 18.55 -4.39
CA ILE A 167 -20.08 18.76 -5.74
C ILE A 167 -21.26 18.98 -6.70
N PRO A 168 -21.33 20.11 -7.43
CA PRO A 168 -22.35 20.34 -8.44
C PRO A 168 -22.41 19.25 -9.52
N GLN A 169 -23.63 18.94 -9.99
CA GLN A 169 -23.84 17.96 -11.05
C GLN A 169 -23.10 18.38 -12.33
N GLY A 170 -22.31 17.47 -12.91
CA GLY A 170 -21.52 17.69 -14.12
C GLY A 170 -20.14 18.29 -13.87
N SER A 171 -19.74 18.49 -12.61
CA SER A 171 -18.47 19.12 -12.23
C SER A 171 -17.51 18.18 -11.51
N LEU A 172 -17.82 16.89 -11.36
CA LEU A 172 -16.97 15.97 -10.59
C LEU A 172 -15.53 15.94 -11.10
N VAL A 173 -15.33 15.83 -12.41
CA VAL A 173 -13.99 15.82 -13.01
C VAL A 173 -13.24 17.13 -12.75
N ASP A 174 -13.91 18.27 -12.73
CA ASP A 174 -13.26 19.55 -12.44
C ASP A 174 -12.78 19.61 -10.98
N TYR A 175 -13.56 19.11 -10.03
CA TYR A 175 -13.16 19.03 -8.62
C TYR A 175 -12.09 17.97 -8.35
N LEU A 176 -12.08 16.87 -9.10
CA LEU A 176 -10.98 15.91 -9.09
C LEU A 176 -9.68 16.56 -9.61
N MET A 177 -9.76 17.33 -10.70
CA MET A 177 -8.64 18.12 -11.20
C MET A 177 -8.17 19.17 -10.19
N ALA A 178 -9.08 19.80 -9.45
CA ALA A 178 -8.75 20.73 -8.37
C ALA A 178 -8.02 20.04 -7.21
N SER A 179 -8.49 18.85 -6.80
CA SER A 179 -7.86 18.05 -5.74
C SER A 179 -6.46 17.59 -6.13
N ALA A 180 -6.23 17.26 -7.41
CA ALA A 180 -4.95 16.82 -7.95
C ALA A 180 -4.11 17.96 -8.57
N ASN A 181 -4.43 19.23 -8.31
CA ASN A 181 -3.70 20.36 -8.84
C ASN A 181 -2.41 20.62 -8.05
N PHE A 182 -1.43 19.76 -8.26
CA PHE A 182 -0.13 19.81 -7.61
C PHE A 182 0.58 21.16 -7.87
N PRO A 183 1.25 21.77 -6.88
CA PRO A 183 1.95 23.04 -7.08
C PRO A 183 2.94 22.97 -8.26
N GLY A 184 2.78 23.90 -9.21
CA GLY A 184 3.51 23.93 -10.49
C GLY A 184 2.67 23.52 -11.70
N PHE A 185 1.51 22.88 -11.49
CA PHE A 185 0.51 22.67 -12.53
C PHE A 185 -0.26 23.97 -12.81
N ARG A 186 -0.85 24.06 -14.00
CA ARG A 186 -1.72 25.17 -14.37
C ARG A 186 -2.90 25.24 -13.39
N THR A 187 -3.16 26.43 -12.85
CA THR A 187 -4.24 26.66 -11.89
C THR A 187 -5.59 26.25 -12.46
N VAL A 188 -6.36 25.51 -11.66
CA VAL A 188 -7.73 25.11 -11.95
C VAL A 188 -8.66 26.16 -11.36
N VAL A 189 -9.57 26.67 -12.18
CA VAL A 189 -10.57 27.66 -11.77
C VAL A 189 -11.97 27.07 -12.00
N ILE A 190 -12.76 26.99 -10.93
CA ILE A 190 -14.14 26.50 -10.95
C ILE A 190 -15.01 27.63 -10.41
N ASP A 191 -16.01 28.06 -11.18
CA ASP A 191 -16.92 29.16 -10.81
C ASP A 191 -16.22 30.44 -10.33
N GLY A 192 -15.08 30.77 -10.94
CA GLY A 192 -14.28 31.96 -10.61
C GLY A 192 -13.39 31.83 -9.38
N LYS A 193 -13.37 30.67 -8.71
CA LYS A 193 -12.49 30.35 -7.59
C LYS A 193 -11.31 29.52 -8.05
N ALA A 194 -10.11 29.89 -7.60
CA ALA A 194 -8.88 29.17 -7.91
C ALA A 194 -8.63 28.08 -6.86
N PHE A 195 -8.28 26.89 -7.31
CA PHE A 195 -8.04 25.73 -6.44
C PHE A 195 -6.63 25.17 -6.62
N VAL A 196 -6.12 24.55 -5.56
CA VAL A 196 -4.87 23.78 -5.52
C VAL A 196 -5.06 22.47 -4.76
N ASP A 197 -4.08 21.58 -4.88
CA ASP A 197 -4.05 20.28 -4.21
C ASP A 197 -4.37 20.37 -2.71
N GLY A 198 -5.27 19.51 -2.25
CA GLY A 198 -5.71 19.44 -0.84
C GLY A 198 -4.64 18.91 0.12
N GLY A 199 -3.58 18.29 -0.39
CA GLY A 199 -2.48 17.71 0.39
C GLY A 199 -1.69 18.75 1.18
N ILE A 200 -1.81 20.04 0.83
CA ILE A 200 -1.26 21.14 1.64
C ILE A 200 -1.98 21.29 2.98
N TYR A 201 -3.23 20.82 3.07
CA TYR A 201 -4.04 20.84 4.28
C TYR A 201 -4.16 19.46 4.92
N SER A 202 -4.81 18.51 4.23
CA SER A 202 -5.07 17.15 4.71
C SER A 202 -4.74 16.16 3.60
N ASN A 203 -3.59 15.48 3.74
CA ASN A 203 -3.13 14.50 2.76
C ASN A 203 -3.70 13.11 3.06
N GLN A 204 -4.12 12.86 4.29
CA GLN A 204 -4.71 11.59 4.76
C GLN A 204 -6.07 11.92 5.40
N PRO A 205 -7.14 12.11 4.61
CA PRO A 205 -8.41 12.69 5.07
C PRO A 205 -9.28 11.73 5.90
N VAL A 206 -8.70 11.17 6.97
CA VAL A 206 -9.34 10.27 7.93
C VAL A 206 -10.52 10.95 8.63
N GLU A 207 -10.46 12.27 8.81
CA GLU A 207 -11.54 13.06 9.38
C GLU A 207 -12.85 12.96 8.58
N MET A 208 -12.80 12.81 7.26
CA MET A 208 -14.01 12.68 6.43
C MET A 208 -14.73 11.36 6.71
N ALA A 209 -13.98 10.26 6.85
CA ALA A 209 -14.53 8.97 7.26
C ALA A 209 -15.15 9.04 8.67
N LEU A 210 -14.48 9.70 9.61
CA LEU A 210 -14.99 9.87 10.98
C LEU A 210 -16.28 10.72 11.01
N GLU A 211 -16.34 11.79 10.19
CA GLU A 211 -17.50 12.67 10.07
C GLU A 211 -18.74 11.90 9.59
N ARG A 212 -18.55 10.94 8.69
CA ARG A 212 -19.60 10.04 8.19
C ARG A 212 -19.91 8.87 9.11
N GLY A 213 -19.25 8.79 10.26
CA GLY A 213 -19.52 7.83 11.32
C GLY A 213 -18.79 6.49 11.18
N PHE A 214 -17.88 6.36 10.22
CA PHE A 214 -17.08 5.14 10.08
C PHE A 214 -16.14 4.95 11.29
N ARG A 215 -16.05 3.71 11.76
CA ARG A 215 -15.21 3.30 12.89
C ARG A 215 -14.15 2.28 12.51
N GLU A 216 -14.29 1.62 11.38
CA GLU A 216 -13.25 0.82 10.78
C GLU A 216 -12.73 1.59 9.57
N ILE A 217 -11.46 1.97 9.61
CA ILE A 217 -10.83 2.83 8.61
C ILE A 217 -9.56 2.14 8.13
N ILE A 218 -9.42 2.02 6.82
CA ILE A 218 -8.20 1.56 6.16
C ILE A 218 -7.57 2.78 5.50
N LEU A 219 -6.36 3.13 5.91
CA LEU A 219 -5.58 4.23 5.36
C LEU A 219 -4.46 3.66 4.49
N VAL A 220 -4.48 4.00 3.20
CA VAL A 220 -3.38 3.73 2.27
C VAL A 220 -2.54 5.00 2.12
N ASP A 221 -1.30 4.94 2.60
CA ASP A 221 -0.42 6.09 2.76
C ASP A 221 0.78 6.01 1.82
N ILE A 222 0.76 6.82 0.75
CA ILE A 222 1.75 6.84 -0.34
C ILE A 222 2.48 8.18 -0.45
N GLY A 223 2.34 9.03 0.56
CA GLY A 223 2.84 10.39 0.50
C GLY A 223 3.20 10.98 1.83
N ARG A 224 3.25 12.30 1.84
CA ARG A 224 3.70 13.05 3.00
C ARG A 224 2.61 13.14 4.04
N THR A 225 3.01 13.12 5.30
CA THR A 225 2.11 13.40 6.41
C THR A 225 2.05 14.92 6.65
N ALA A 226 0.89 15.53 6.39
CA ALA A 226 0.58 16.89 6.78
C ALA A 226 0.37 16.99 8.30
N LEU A 227 0.40 18.22 8.84
CA LEU A 227 0.11 18.44 10.26
C LEU A 227 -1.30 17.96 10.63
N ARG A 228 -2.27 18.17 9.72
CA ARG A 228 -3.67 17.78 9.92
C ARG A 228 -3.84 16.27 10.02
N ASP A 229 -3.10 15.49 9.23
CA ASP A 229 -3.14 14.03 9.25
C ASP A 229 -2.81 13.47 10.63
N ARG A 230 -1.88 14.09 11.37
CA ARG A 230 -1.56 13.70 12.75
C ARG A 230 -2.75 13.94 13.69
N ILE A 231 -3.46 15.04 13.48
CA ILE A 231 -4.67 15.38 14.24
C ILE A 231 -5.79 14.39 13.90
N GLY A 232 -6.03 14.09 12.62
CA GLY A 232 -7.04 13.12 12.17
C GLY A 232 -6.80 11.73 12.75
N LYS A 233 -5.55 11.23 12.72
CA LYS A 233 -5.19 9.94 13.35
C LYS A 233 -5.37 9.94 14.87
N PHE A 234 -5.03 11.04 15.53
CA PHE A 234 -5.26 11.18 16.96
C PHE A 234 -6.76 11.22 17.31
N GLN A 235 -7.58 11.89 16.49
CA GLN A 235 -9.04 11.87 16.62
C GLN A 235 -9.60 10.46 16.43
N ALA A 236 -9.14 9.72 15.42
CA ALA A 236 -9.53 8.33 15.21
C ALA A 236 -9.28 7.50 16.48
N TYR A 237 -8.07 7.60 17.05
CA TYR A 237 -7.70 6.95 18.31
C TYR A 237 -8.62 7.35 19.48
N LEU A 238 -8.82 8.65 19.71
CA LEU A 238 -9.69 9.14 20.80
C LEU A 238 -11.14 8.69 20.65
N SER A 239 -11.58 8.49 19.41
CA SER A 239 -12.94 8.11 19.09
C SER A 239 -13.17 6.58 19.14
N GLY A 240 -12.12 5.80 19.41
CA GLY A 240 -12.15 4.34 19.42
C GLY A 240 -12.25 3.70 18.04
N ALA A 241 -11.94 4.45 16.97
CA ALA A 241 -11.91 3.91 15.62
C ALA A 241 -10.69 2.98 15.43
N LYS A 242 -10.90 1.84 14.78
CA LYS A 242 -9.84 0.95 14.33
C LYS A 242 -9.26 1.49 13.03
N LEU A 243 -7.99 1.90 13.07
CA LEU A 243 -7.26 2.38 11.90
C LEU A 243 -6.23 1.33 11.47
N THR A 244 -6.48 0.67 10.33
CA THR A 244 -5.48 -0.16 9.66
C THR A 244 -4.65 0.74 8.75
N HIS A 245 -3.35 0.87 9.02
CA HIS A 245 -2.46 1.74 8.26
C HIS A 245 -1.58 0.90 7.32
N ILE A 246 -1.84 1.01 6.02
CA ILE A 246 -1.09 0.39 4.94
C ILE A 246 -0.08 1.43 4.43
N ARG A 247 1.20 1.07 4.43
CA ARG A 247 2.28 1.95 3.99
C ARG A 247 3.33 1.14 3.22
N PRO A 248 3.95 1.73 2.18
CA PRO A 248 4.97 1.08 1.40
C PRO A 248 6.21 0.78 2.25
N ARG A 249 6.70 -0.46 2.19
CA ARG A 249 8.05 -0.80 2.69
C ARG A 249 9.14 -0.12 1.87
N VAL A 250 8.95 -0.07 0.56
CA VAL A 250 9.84 0.56 -0.42
C VAL A 250 9.01 1.52 -1.27
N MET A 251 9.51 2.75 -1.40
CA MET A 251 8.91 3.77 -2.25
C MET A 251 9.52 3.71 -3.65
N TYR A 252 8.74 3.27 -4.63
CA TYR A 252 9.16 3.21 -6.04
C TYR A 252 8.76 4.49 -6.77
N GLY A 253 9.77 5.27 -7.21
CA GLY A 253 9.58 6.53 -7.93
C GLY A 253 9.29 7.73 -7.02
N SER A 254 9.13 8.90 -7.64
CA SER A 254 8.80 10.17 -6.98
C SER A 254 7.45 10.73 -7.43
N THR A 255 7.00 11.83 -6.84
CA THR A 255 5.65 12.40 -7.06
C THR A 255 5.31 12.74 -8.51
N LEU A 256 6.30 13.04 -9.36
CA LEU A 256 6.10 13.41 -10.78
C LEU A 256 6.71 12.40 -11.76
N ASP A 257 7.10 11.23 -11.27
CA ASP A 257 7.79 10.18 -12.01
C ASP A 257 6.79 9.19 -12.62
N PHE A 258 6.02 9.67 -13.61
CA PHE A 258 4.98 8.88 -14.29
C PHE A 258 5.61 7.87 -15.26
N ASP A 259 5.94 6.70 -14.73
CA ASP A 259 6.56 5.59 -15.45
C ASP A 259 5.80 4.28 -15.17
N SER A 260 5.44 3.57 -16.23
CA SER A 260 4.63 2.34 -16.13
C SER A 260 5.34 1.19 -15.44
N GLN A 261 6.67 1.06 -15.57
CA GLN A 261 7.41 -0.01 -14.89
C GLN A 261 7.42 0.24 -13.38
N LYS A 262 7.63 1.49 -12.96
CA LYS A 262 7.52 1.88 -11.54
C LYS A 262 6.10 1.72 -11.04
N ALA A 263 5.09 2.08 -11.83
CA ALA A 263 3.69 1.89 -11.47
C ALA A 263 3.35 0.41 -11.23
N ILE A 264 3.87 -0.52 -12.04
CA ILE A 264 3.71 -1.97 -11.80
C ILE A 264 4.33 -2.38 -10.46
N LEU A 265 5.54 -1.94 -10.15
CA LEU A 265 6.18 -2.21 -8.86
C LEU A 265 5.38 -1.64 -7.68
N GLN A 266 4.80 -0.45 -7.84
CA GLN A 266 3.92 0.15 -6.85
C GLN A 266 2.65 -0.70 -6.65
N ILE A 267 2.00 -1.14 -7.73
CA ILE A 267 0.81 -2.01 -7.68
C ILE A 267 1.14 -3.32 -6.95
N GLU A 268 2.26 -3.97 -7.28
CA GLU A 268 2.69 -5.19 -6.62
C GLU A 268 2.95 -4.98 -5.12
N ALA A 269 3.68 -3.91 -4.77
CA ALA A 269 3.95 -3.56 -3.38
C ALA A 269 2.66 -3.25 -2.61
N GLY A 270 1.73 -2.51 -3.21
CA GLY A 270 0.44 -2.17 -2.60
C GLY A 270 -0.39 -3.39 -2.24
N TYR A 271 -0.38 -4.40 -3.11
CA TYR A 271 -1.05 -5.66 -2.85
C TYR A 271 -0.42 -6.40 -1.66
N LEU A 272 0.90 -6.61 -1.71
CA LEU A 272 1.63 -7.41 -0.73
C LEU A 272 1.67 -6.73 0.66
N ASP A 273 1.88 -5.42 0.71
CA ASP A 273 1.85 -4.65 1.97
C ASP A 273 0.45 -4.63 2.59
N THR A 274 -0.61 -4.69 1.76
CA THR A 274 -1.97 -4.84 2.27
C THR A 274 -2.15 -6.20 2.93
N LEU A 275 -1.71 -7.30 2.31
CA LEU A 275 -1.75 -8.62 2.94
C LEU A 275 -0.93 -8.65 4.26
N ALA A 276 0.23 -7.98 4.28
CA ALA A 276 1.05 -7.83 5.48
C ALA A 276 0.34 -7.04 6.59
N ALA A 277 -0.31 -5.92 6.25
CA ALA A 277 -1.06 -5.11 7.20
C ALA A 277 -2.27 -5.85 7.81
N PHE A 278 -2.81 -6.85 7.10
CA PHE A 278 -3.84 -7.76 7.59
C PHE A 278 -3.29 -9.00 8.31
N GLY A 279 -1.97 -9.11 8.46
CA GLY A 279 -1.31 -10.21 9.18
C GLY A 279 -1.28 -11.54 8.43
N LEU A 280 -1.45 -11.53 7.12
CA LEU A 280 -1.42 -12.75 6.29
C LEU A 280 -0.02 -13.14 5.84
N THR A 281 0.92 -12.19 5.85
CA THR A 281 2.31 -12.44 5.46
C THR A 281 3.28 -12.00 6.55
N LYS A 282 4.37 -12.73 6.69
CA LYS A 282 5.47 -12.48 7.62
C LYS A 282 6.74 -12.09 6.85
N GLY A 283 7.72 -11.54 7.57
CA GLY A 283 8.96 -11.01 7.00
C GLY A 283 8.95 -9.49 6.84
N LYS A 284 10.14 -8.87 6.96
CA LYS A 284 10.40 -7.45 6.79
C LYS A 284 10.87 -7.13 5.37
N TYR A 285 11.60 -8.04 4.74
CA TYR A 285 12.12 -7.93 3.38
C TYR A 285 11.20 -8.59 2.35
N THR A 286 10.75 -9.82 2.62
CA THR A 286 9.86 -10.64 1.78
C THR A 286 8.45 -10.75 2.37
N TYR A 287 7.55 -11.43 1.66
CA TYR A 287 6.17 -11.69 2.07
C TYR A 287 5.90 -13.19 2.09
N ILE A 288 6.14 -13.81 3.24
CA ILE A 288 5.96 -15.26 3.43
C ILE A 288 4.55 -15.51 4.00
N PHE A 289 3.70 -16.16 3.22
CA PHE A 289 2.31 -16.46 3.59
C PHE A 289 2.23 -17.73 4.43
N GLU A 290 2.29 -17.58 5.75
CA GLU A 290 2.18 -18.72 6.67
C GLU A 290 1.73 -18.30 8.06
N ASN A 291 0.88 -19.11 8.70
CA ASN A 291 0.39 -18.91 10.06
C ASN A 291 0.65 -20.11 10.99
N ARG A 292 1.27 -21.19 10.49
CA ARG A 292 1.68 -22.38 11.21
C ARG A 292 3.20 -22.40 11.42
N ASP A 293 3.66 -23.23 12.36
CA ASP A 293 5.08 -23.54 12.49
C ASP A 293 5.48 -24.65 11.49
N VAL A 294 5.61 -24.28 10.21
CA VAL A 294 5.99 -25.21 9.14
C VAL A 294 7.37 -25.81 9.37
N PHE A 295 8.30 -25.04 9.96
CA PHE A 295 9.64 -25.55 10.24
C PHE A 295 9.61 -26.66 11.31
N LYS A 296 8.73 -26.57 12.31
CA LYS A 296 8.51 -27.67 13.25
C LYS A 296 7.91 -28.87 12.54
N MET A 297 6.89 -28.67 11.71
CA MET A 297 6.27 -29.77 10.97
C MET A 297 7.30 -30.50 10.07
N MET A 298 8.14 -29.73 9.37
CA MET A 298 9.24 -30.28 8.57
C MET A 298 10.24 -31.04 9.45
N PHE A 299 10.71 -30.45 10.56
CA PHE A 299 11.65 -31.12 11.46
C PHE A 299 11.05 -32.40 12.05
N ASP A 300 9.78 -32.37 12.47
CA ASP A 300 9.08 -33.50 13.08
C ASP A 300 8.92 -34.67 12.10
N SER A 301 8.82 -34.38 10.79
CA SER A 301 8.70 -35.38 9.72
C SER A 301 9.99 -36.17 9.44
N LEU A 302 11.14 -35.67 9.89
CA LEU A 302 12.44 -36.32 9.68
C LEU A 302 12.53 -37.65 10.45
N SER A 303 13.27 -38.62 9.89
CA SER A 303 13.66 -39.83 10.62
C SER A 303 14.57 -39.49 11.82
N PRO A 304 14.67 -40.37 12.84
CA PRO A 304 15.58 -40.15 13.97
C PRO A 304 17.04 -39.90 13.55
N GLU A 305 17.53 -40.58 12.53
CA GLU A 305 18.88 -40.38 11.98
C GLU A 305 19.03 -39.00 11.35
N GLU A 306 18.04 -38.55 10.57
CA GLU A 306 18.04 -37.22 9.93
C GLU A 306 17.89 -36.09 10.94
N LYS A 307 17.07 -36.26 11.99
CA LYS A 307 17.00 -35.29 13.11
C LYS A 307 18.37 -35.11 13.74
N ASN A 308 19.09 -36.19 14.00
CA ASN A 308 20.44 -36.14 14.55
C ASN A 308 21.44 -35.43 13.62
N GLU A 309 21.32 -35.59 12.31
CA GLU A 309 22.14 -34.87 11.33
C GLU A 309 21.79 -33.38 11.33
N ALA A 310 20.50 -33.02 11.29
CA ALA A 310 20.02 -31.65 11.33
C ALA A 310 20.52 -30.89 12.58
N MET A 311 20.51 -31.54 13.76
CA MET A 311 21.01 -30.95 15.01
C MET A 311 22.51 -30.61 14.93
N LYS A 312 23.32 -31.46 14.29
CA LYS A 312 24.78 -31.25 14.14
C LYS A 312 25.09 -30.07 13.23
N ILE A 313 24.23 -29.74 12.26
CA ILE A 313 24.41 -28.60 11.37
C ILE A 313 24.40 -27.29 12.18
N VAL A 314 23.49 -27.18 13.14
CA VAL A 314 23.31 -25.96 13.93
C VAL A 314 24.32 -25.89 15.09
N ASN A 315 24.76 -27.02 15.64
CA ASN A 315 25.61 -27.07 16.83
C ASN A 315 26.84 -27.97 16.68
N ASP A 316 28.04 -27.43 16.89
CA ASP A 316 29.31 -28.17 16.78
C ASP A 316 29.68 -29.02 18.02
N SER A 317 28.94 -28.92 19.15
CA SER A 317 29.53 -29.35 20.45
C SER A 317 28.61 -29.94 21.53
N ARG A 318 27.29 -30.06 21.32
CA ARG A 318 26.40 -30.77 22.28
C ARG A 318 25.77 -32.00 21.66
N GLU A 319 25.94 -33.15 22.31
CA GLU A 319 25.08 -34.31 22.12
C GLU A 319 23.76 -34.00 22.86
N TRP A 320 22.69 -33.78 22.09
CA TRP A 320 21.35 -33.62 22.65
C TRP A 320 20.79 -35.01 22.91
N GLU A 321 20.30 -35.27 24.13
CA GLU A 321 19.71 -36.57 24.48
C GLU A 321 18.32 -36.76 23.83
N ASP A 322 17.65 -35.68 23.44
CA ASP A 322 16.28 -35.68 22.89
C ASP A 322 16.07 -34.64 21.76
N PRO A 323 15.72 -35.04 20.52
CA PRO A 323 15.43 -34.12 19.41
C PRO A 323 14.32 -33.09 19.67
N GLU A 324 13.31 -33.39 20.50
CA GLU A 324 12.24 -32.42 20.79
C GLU A 324 12.75 -31.26 21.67
N SER A 325 13.71 -31.55 22.56
CA SER A 325 14.37 -30.53 23.38
C SER A 325 15.20 -29.57 22.52
N PHE A 326 15.81 -30.07 21.43
CA PHE A 326 16.62 -29.26 20.52
C PHE A 326 15.80 -28.16 19.84
N TYR A 327 14.68 -28.52 19.19
CA TYR A 327 13.92 -27.53 18.40
C TYR A 327 13.38 -26.41 19.31
N SER A 328 12.90 -26.76 20.50
CA SER A 328 12.42 -25.81 21.50
C SER A 328 13.52 -24.88 22.01
N GLU A 329 14.73 -25.40 22.25
CA GLU A 329 15.88 -24.59 22.66
C GLU A 329 16.43 -23.71 21.53
N LEU A 330 16.39 -24.19 20.28
CA LEU A 330 16.73 -23.43 19.09
C LEU A 330 15.78 -22.23 18.95
N LEU A 331 14.48 -22.47 18.97
CA LEU A 331 13.46 -21.41 18.96
C LEU A 331 13.70 -20.42 20.09
N SER A 332 13.78 -20.88 21.34
CA SER A 332 14.03 -20.01 22.51
C SER A 332 15.31 -19.18 22.40
N SER A 333 16.31 -19.65 21.65
CA SER A 333 17.54 -18.90 21.40
C SER A 333 17.36 -17.85 20.32
N LEU A 334 16.65 -18.17 19.24
CA LEU A 334 16.36 -17.24 18.17
C LEU A 334 15.34 -16.17 18.60
N GLU A 335 14.31 -16.52 19.38
CA GLU A 335 13.35 -15.58 19.97
C GLU A 335 14.07 -14.46 20.75
N ARG A 336 15.12 -14.81 21.50
CA ARG A 336 15.94 -13.84 22.24
C ARG A 336 16.83 -12.97 21.36
N ILE A 337 17.19 -13.44 20.17
CA ILE A 337 18.04 -12.71 19.21
C ILE A 337 17.18 -11.75 18.38
N TYR A 338 16.03 -12.23 17.90
CA TYR A 338 15.16 -11.50 16.98
C TYR A 338 14.05 -10.72 17.67
N GLU A 339 13.78 -10.98 18.96
CA GLU A 339 12.68 -10.40 19.73
C GLU A 339 11.33 -10.56 19.02
N SER A 340 11.07 -11.78 18.52
CA SER A 340 9.96 -12.08 17.62
C SER A 340 9.27 -13.40 17.99
N GLU A 341 7.97 -13.48 17.69
CA GLU A 341 7.14 -14.69 17.87
C GLU A 341 7.37 -15.72 16.76
N ASP A 342 7.97 -15.33 15.63
CA ASP A 342 8.24 -16.18 14.47
C ASP A 342 9.72 -16.15 14.05
N PRO A 343 10.65 -16.46 14.97
CA PRO A 343 12.07 -16.21 14.75
C PRO A 343 12.67 -17.02 13.59
N MET A 344 12.10 -18.18 13.25
CA MET A 344 12.55 -18.97 12.10
C MET A 344 12.25 -18.25 10.78
N ILE A 345 11.10 -17.58 10.68
CA ILE A 345 10.76 -16.76 9.53
C ILE A 345 11.68 -15.54 9.45
N ASP A 346 12.01 -14.91 10.58
CA ASP A 346 12.93 -13.77 10.58
C ASP A 346 14.32 -14.15 10.09
N VAL A 347 14.84 -15.32 10.46
CA VAL A 347 16.13 -15.82 9.95
C VAL A 347 16.04 -16.06 8.43
N VAL A 348 14.96 -16.67 7.95
CA VAL A 348 14.74 -16.90 6.51
C VAL A 348 14.67 -15.58 5.75
N ASP A 349 13.98 -14.58 6.29
CA ASP A 349 13.83 -13.25 5.70
C ASP A 349 15.15 -12.47 5.68
N GLU A 350 15.96 -12.57 6.74
CA GLU A 350 17.30 -11.99 6.79
C GLU A 350 18.24 -12.66 5.77
N LEU A 351 18.22 -13.99 5.68
CA LEU A 351 18.96 -14.72 4.65
C LEU A 351 18.51 -14.33 3.25
N ALA A 352 17.20 -14.12 3.03
CA ALA A 352 16.65 -13.72 1.76
C ALA A 352 17.15 -12.34 1.36
N SER A 353 17.20 -11.40 2.31
CA SER A 353 17.80 -10.08 2.10
C SER A 353 19.29 -10.17 1.79
N MET A 354 20.06 -10.99 2.50
CA MET A 354 21.51 -11.13 2.29
C MET A 354 21.86 -11.78 0.95
N LEU A 355 21.00 -12.66 0.44
CA LEU A 355 21.19 -13.36 -0.83
C LEU A 355 20.48 -12.66 -2.01
N GLU A 356 19.84 -11.52 -1.76
CA GLU A 356 19.07 -10.73 -2.75
C GLU A 356 17.99 -11.58 -3.45
N VAL A 357 17.25 -12.37 -2.68
CA VAL A 357 16.05 -13.05 -3.18
C VAL A 357 14.99 -12.00 -3.54
N PRO A 358 14.23 -12.13 -4.66
CA PRO A 358 13.25 -11.12 -5.05
C PRO A 358 12.27 -10.75 -3.92
N ALA A 359 12.22 -9.47 -3.55
CA ALA A 359 11.39 -9.02 -2.42
C ALA A 359 9.88 -8.97 -2.73
N LEU A 360 9.51 -8.56 -3.96
CA LEU A 360 8.12 -8.39 -4.38
C LEU A 360 7.54 -9.71 -4.92
N GLU A 361 7.47 -10.70 -4.06
CA GLU A 361 6.84 -11.98 -4.34
C GLU A 361 6.03 -12.43 -3.13
N LEU A 362 4.88 -13.05 -3.37
CA LEU A 362 4.16 -13.79 -2.34
C LEU A 362 4.72 -15.21 -2.28
N TYR A 363 5.38 -15.56 -1.19
CA TYR A 363 6.05 -16.85 -1.03
C TYR A 363 5.27 -17.80 -0.12
N SER A 364 5.21 -19.08 -0.49
CA SER A 364 5.08 -20.15 0.50
C SER A 364 6.42 -20.41 1.21
N VAL A 365 6.41 -21.14 2.32
CA VAL A 365 7.66 -21.57 2.99
C VAL A 365 8.53 -22.41 2.05
N GLU A 366 7.92 -23.28 1.23
CA GLU A 366 8.66 -24.05 0.24
C GLU A 366 9.35 -23.15 -0.79
N GLU A 367 8.58 -22.23 -1.39
CA GLU A 367 9.08 -21.37 -2.47
C GLU A 367 10.23 -20.47 -2.00
N ILE A 368 10.14 -19.89 -0.79
CA ILE A 368 11.23 -19.06 -0.25
C ILE A 368 12.48 -19.88 0.05
N LEU A 369 12.34 -21.11 0.57
CA LEU A 369 13.48 -22.00 0.81
C LEU A 369 14.15 -22.44 -0.49
N GLN A 370 13.36 -22.73 -1.53
CA GLN A 370 13.89 -23.03 -2.86
C GLN A 370 14.60 -21.82 -3.47
N ALA A 371 14.04 -20.61 -3.32
CA ALA A 371 14.65 -19.38 -3.79
C ALA A 371 15.98 -19.09 -3.07
N LEU A 372 16.04 -19.27 -1.74
CA LEU A 372 17.26 -19.17 -0.93
C LEU A 372 18.33 -20.15 -1.40
N ARG A 373 17.97 -21.42 -1.58
CA ARG A 373 18.90 -22.45 -2.06
C ARG A 373 19.44 -22.10 -3.44
N GLY A 374 18.57 -21.66 -4.36
CA GLY A 374 18.94 -21.24 -5.70
C GLY A 374 19.89 -20.03 -5.69
N ALA A 375 19.59 -19.01 -4.88
CA ALA A 375 20.42 -17.83 -4.73
C ALA A 375 21.79 -18.17 -4.14
N TYR A 376 21.84 -19.02 -3.11
CA TYR A 376 23.07 -19.47 -2.48
C TYR A 376 23.96 -20.29 -3.44
N LEU A 377 23.39 -21.22 -4.21
CA LEU A 377 24.15 -22.02 -5.17
C LEU A 377 24.73 -21.17 -6.31
N ASN A 378 24.07 -20.06 -6.65
CA ASN A 378 24.52 -19.16 -7.73
C ASN A 378 25.57 -18.15 -7.26
N LYS A 379 25.33 -17.49 -6.12
CA LYS A 379 26.12 -16.34 -5.66
C LYS A 379 27.05 -16.65 -4.48
N GLY A 380 26.79 -17.71 -3.71
CA GLY A 380 27.34 -17.87 -2.37
C GLY A 380 26.86 -16.75 -1.43
N PHE A 381 27.51 -16.57 -0.28
CA PHE A 381 27.33 -15.34 0.51
C PHE A 381 28.06 -14.19 -0.18
N LEU A 382 27.43 -13.03 -0.30
CA LEU A 382 28.02 -11.84 -0.94
C LEU A 382 29.31 -11.38 -0.26
N ASP A 383 29.49 -11.69 1.03
CA ASP A 383 30.70 -11.37 1.78
C ASP A 383 30.96 -12.43 2.89
N GLU A 384 31.99 -13.27 2.71
CA GLU A 384 32.34 -14.35 3.63
C GLU A 384 32.91 -13.84 4.98
N GLU A 385 33.45 -12.62 5.02
CA GLU A 385 33.98 -11.99 6.24
C GLU A 385 32.88 -11.34 7.08
N VAL A 386 31.80 -10.88 6.45
CA VAL A 386 30.68 -10.18 7.11
C VAL A 386 29.57 -11.15 7.53
N SER A 387 29.38 -12.26 6.82
CA SER A 387 28.26 -13.18 7.07
C SER A 387 28.43 -13.94 8.40
N PRO A 388 27.55 -13.70 9.39
CA PRO A 388 27.68 -14.32 10.69
C PRO A 388 27.66 -15.84 10.61
N GLY A 389 28.59 -16.51 11.29
CA GLY A 389 28.72 -17.97 11.24
C GLY A 389 27.44 -18.73 11.61
N HIS A 390 26.59 -18.13 12.46
CA HIS A 390 25.30 -18.72 12.83
C HIS A 390 24.28 -18.70 11.67
N LEU A 391 24.20 -17.63 10.88
CA LEU A 391 23.32 -17.55 9.71
C LEU A 391 23.69 -18.57 8.63
N ARG A 392 24.99 -18.83 8.44
CA ARG A 392 25.45 -19.89 7.52
C ARG A 392 24.96 -21.26 7.95
N LYS A 393 25.06 -21.57 9.24
CA LYS A 393 24.54 -22.82 9.82
C LYS A 393 23.03 -22.92 9.67
N MET A 394 22.30 -21.84 9.92
CA MET A 394 20.86 -21.80 9.72
C MET A 394 20.49 -22.02 8.25
N LEU A 395 21.19 -21.41 7.30
CA LEU A 395 20.99 -21.66 5.87
C LEU A 395 21.22 -23.14 5.53
N SER A 396 22.30 -23.75 6.02
CA SER A 396 22.55 -25.18 5.84
C SER A 396 21.45 -26.05 6.46
N PHE A 397 20.93 -25.66 7.63
CA PHE A 397 19.82 -26.34 8.30
C PHE A 397 18.54 -26.25 7.47
N PHE A 398 18.20 -25.08 6.93
CA PHE A 398 17.04 -24.91 6.06
C PHE A 398 17.15 -25.67 4.74
N ILE A 399 18.33 -25.68 4.11
CA ILE A 399 18.58 -26.49 2.92
C ILE A 399 18.41 -27.97 3.24
N PHE A 400 18.92 -28.44 4.38
CA PHE A 400 18.74 -29.82 4.83
C PHE A 400 17.26 -30.17 5.02
N LEU A 401 16.49 -29.31 5.69
CA LEU A 401 15.05 -29.50 5.83
C LEU A 401 14.36 -29.59 4.46
N CYS A 402 14.67 -28.69 3.54
CA CYS A 402 14.11 -28.70 2.18
C CYS A 402 14.43 -29.97 1.39
N GLU A 403 15.56 -30.64 1.68
CA GLU A 403 15.99 -31.85 0.97
C GLU A 403 15.49 -33.15 1.59
N LYS A 404 15.19 -33.14 2.90
CA LYS A 404 14.93 -34.37 3.69
C LYS A 404 13.54 -34.45 4.30
N ALA A 405 12.93 -33.31 4.63
CA ALA A 405 11.64 -33.28 5.28
C ALA A 405 10.49 -33.41 4.28
N GLU A 406 9.35 -33.89 4.78
CA GLU A 406 8.08 -33.69 4.10
C GLU A 406 7.66 -32.22 4.26
N ILE A 407 7.45 -31.52 3.14
CA ILE A 407 7.05 -30.11 3.15
C ILE A 407 5.52 -30.04 3.14
N PRO A 408 4.90 -29.46 4.17
CA PRO A 408 3.45 -29.30 4.20
C PRO A 408 2.97 -28.41 3.06
N GLU A 409 1.85 -28.78 2.44
CA GLU A 409 1.15 -27.91 1.49
C GLU A 409 0.85 -26.53 2.13
N PRO A 410 0.96 -25.44 1.36
CA PRO A 410 0.64 -24.11 1.85
C PRO A 410 -0.84 -24.00 2.24
N PRO A 411 -1.21 -23.02 3.08
CA PRO A 411 -2.61 -22.83 3.44
C PRO A 411 -3.48 -22.65 2.19
N ALA A 412 -4.72 -23.17 2.19
CA ALA A 412 -5.57 -23.18 0.99
C ALA A 412 -5.80 -21.79 0.35
N GLN A 413 -5.78 -20.73 1.16
CA GLN A 413 -5.91 -19.35 0.70
C GLN A 413 -4.68 -18.83 -0.05
N PHE A 414 -3.51 -19.44 0.13
CA PHE A 414 -2.26 -19.03 -0.52
C PHE A 414 -2.42 -18.99 -2.04
N GLN A 415 -2.97 -20.05 -2.65
CA GLN A 415 -3.14 -20.13 -4.09
C GLN A 415 -4.10 -19.08 -4.64
N LEU A 416 -5.14 -18.71 -3.87
CA LEU A 416 -6.07 -17.64 -4.24
C LEU A 416 -5.35 -16.28 -4.33
N PHE A 417 -4.62 -15.92 -3.27
CA PHE A 417 -3.88 -14.65 -3.25
C PHE A 417 -2.70 -14.65 -4.23
N LYS A 418 -2.01 -15.78 -4.40
CA LYS A 418 -0.90 -15.92 -5.36
C LYS A 418 -1.39 -15.74 -6.79
N SER A 419 -2.45 -16.44 -7.20
CA SER A 419 -3.04 -16.29 -8.54
C SER A 419 -3.49 -14.85 -8.79
N SER A 420 -4.19 -14.25 -7.82
CA SER A 420 -4.63 -12.85 -7.92
C SER A 420 -3.47 -11.86 -8.03
N PHE A 421 -2.41 -12.04 -7.23
CA PHE A 421 -1.19 -11.25 -7.33
C PHE A 421 -0.54 -11.35 -8.72
N MET A 422 -0.47 -12.56 -9.29
CA MET A 422 0.09 -12.76 -10.63
C MET A 422 -0.71 -12.03 -11.72
N THR A 423 -2.03 -11.91 -11.58
CA THR A 423 -2.86 -11.15 -12.53
C THR A 423 -2.47 -9.68 -12.58
N LEU A 424 -1.90 -9.10 -11.51
CA LEU A 424 -1.45 -7.70 -11.46
C LEU A 424 -0.24 -7.43 -12.35
N ARG A 425 0.50 -8.46 -12.73
CA ARG A 425 1.70 -8.35 -13.58
C ARG A 425 1.41 -8.32 -15.08
N GLY A 426 0.17 -8.59 -15.48
CA GLY A 426 -0.18 -8.77 -16.89
C GLY A 426 0.38 -10.07 -17.48
N VAL A 427 0.76 -11.02 -16.62
CA VAL A 427 1.12 -12.38 -17.01
C VAL A 427 -0.18 -13.19 -16.99
N GLU A 428 -0.77 -13.42 -18.17
CA GLU A 428 -1.75 -14.50 -18.33
C GLU A 428 -1.01 -15.84 -18.15
N GLU A 429 -1.57 -16.74 -17.34
CA GLU A 429 -1.04 -18.11 -17.12
C GLU A 429 -0.97 -18.95 -18.40
#